data_AF-A0A653PQY2-F1
#
_entry.id   AF-A0A653PQY2-F1
#
_cell.length_a   1.000
_cell.length_b   1.000
_cell.length_c   1.000
_cell.angle_alpha   90.00
_cell.angle_beta   90.00
_cell.angle_gamma   90.00
#
_symmetry.space_group_name_H-M   'P 1'
#
loop_
_entity.id
_entity.type
_entity.pdbx_description
1 polymer ?
#
loop_
_entity_poly.entity_id
_entity_poly.type
_entity_poly.pdbx_seq_one_letter_code
_entity_poly.pdbx_strand_id
1 'polypeptide(L)'
;MPVVIKTPGASISGELTPADPILTNGSLLLVEPAHPRRAWASGVPAQNATIPNVARTQASALLGVAPSAVEAIAKNTITATEGVVERTAKGGVNTVVSQTAGTFPRQFGIAIPESIRTYIATNKANRFYMSLWFRPTKNPATGTTWRYAFIIPTSSATTASITGIAHDGAGTFFSTPTASDARRLGATEVRVGVNRFQAVAANGAPSSGWTAAVTSAFEQIVQYGARLSGEEQKSPSGWFYRVYIEDLTVSGRSFDQVRQRDQALWTGAFGTGGRYEGDSAPTPSV
;
A
#
# COMPACT_ATOMS: atom_id res chain seq x y z
N MET A 1 16.80 10.96 -37.43
CA MET A 1 18.19 10.99 -36.94
C MET A 1 18.18 11.25 -35.44
N PRO A 2 19.03 10.58 -34.65
CA PRO A 2 19.03 10.70 -33.19
C PRO A 2 19.41 12.13 -32.78
N VAL A 3 18.74 12.65 -31.75
CA VAL A 3 19.15 13.92 -31.14
C VAL A 3 20.38 13.62 -30.27
N VAL A 4 21.55 14.04 -30.77
CA VAL A 4 22.81 14.02 -30.02
C VAL A 4 22.89 15.32 -29.24
N ILE A 5 22.69 15.27 -27.92
CA ILE A 5 23.05 16.38 -27.03
C ILE A 5 24.49 16.15 -26.60
N LYS A 6 25.44 16.85 -27.24
CA LYS A 6 26.83 16.96 -26.79
C LYS A 6 27.02 18.31 -26.12
N THR A 7 26.96 18.33 -24.78
CA THR A 7 27.50 19.43 -23.98
C THR A 7 28.75 18.92 -23.24
N PRO A 8 29.96 19.36 -23.62
CA PRO A 8 31.15 19.07 -22.83
C PRO A 8 31.04 19.78 -21.47
N GLY A 9 31.12 19.04 -20.37
CA GLY A 9 31.29 19.61 -19.02
C GLY A 9 30.03 19.86 -18.21
N ALA A 10 28.83 19.57 -18.73
CA ALA A 10 27.61 19.55 -17.91
C ALA A 10 27.27 18.10 -17.56
N SER A 11 27.62 17.65 -16.35
CA SER A 11 26.98 16.47 -15.79
C SER A 11 25.49 16.75 -15.66
N ILE A 12 24.67 16.11 -16.49
CA ILE A 12 23.23 16.02 -16.24
C ILE A 12 23.07 15.13 -15.02
N SER A 13 23.12 15.73 -13.83
CA SER A 13 22.70 15.06 -12.60
C SER A 13 21.17 15.13 -12.54
N GLY A 14 20.52 14.15 -13.14
CA GLY A 14 19.07 13.97 -13.10
C GLY A 14 18.73 12.52 -13.40
N GLU A 15 17.75 11.96 -12.68
CA GLU A 15 17.24 10.60 -12.93
C GLU A 15 16.76 10.47 -14.38
N LEU A 16 17.47 9.69 -15.21
CA LEU A 16 17.14 9.45 -16.62
C LEU A 16 15.90 8.55 -16.82
N THR A 17 15.40 7.91 -15.77
CA THR A 17 14.14 7.15 -15.81
C THR A 17 12.96 8.11 -15.74
N PRO A 18 11.93 8.05 -16.61
CA PRO A 18 10.70 8.86 -16.47
C PRO A 18 10.03 8.66 -15.10
N ALA A 19 9.31 9.69 -14.61
CA ALA A 19 8.55 9.57 -13.37
C ALA A 19 7.49 8.49 -13.51
N ASP A 20 7.09 7.85 -12.40
CA ASP A 20 6.00 6.89 -12.48
C ASP A 20 4.75 7.60 -13.02
N PRO A 21 4.14 7.10 -14.11
CA PRO A 21 3.08 7.81 -14.82
C PRO A 21 1.78 7.93 -14.01
N ILE A 22 1.67 7.26 -12.86
CA ILE A 22 0.54 7.46 -11.95
C ILE A 22 0.65 8.78 -11.17
N LEU A 23 1.85 9.33 -10.96
CA LEU A 23 2.09 10.41 -10.02
C LEU A 23 1.42 11.75 -10.44
N THR A 24 0.97 12.52 -9.45
CA THR A 24 0.38 13.87 -9.56
C THR A 24 0.72 14.70 -8.35
N ASN A 25 0.36 15.98 -8.40
CA ASN A 25 0.37 16.86 -7.24
C ASN A 25 -0.53 16.38 -6.08
N GLY A 26 -1.44 15.42 -6.30
CA GLY A 26 -2.25 14.80 -5.24
C GLY A 26 -1.67 13.48 -4.72
N SER A 27 -0.55 12.98 -5.25
CA SER A 27 0.07 11.73 -4.79
C SER A 27 0.65 11.89 -3.39
N LEU A 28 0.19 11.05 -2.46
CA LEU A 28 0.63 11.07 -1.06
C LEU A 28 1.68 10.00 -0.80
N LEU A 29 1.38 8.75 -1.17
CA LEU A 29 2.24 7.61 -0.88
C LEU A 29 2.23 6.65 -2.05
N LEU A 30 3.42 6.30 -2.54
CA LEU A 30 3.61 5.18 -3.46
C LEU A 30 4.77 4.35 -2.94
N VAL A 31 4.48 3.14 -2.48
CA VAL A 31 5.51 2.21 -2.03
C VAL A 31 5.50 0.99 -2.93
N GLU A 32 6.65 0.70 -3.53
CA GLU A 32 6.85 -0.46 -4.37
C GLU A 32 8.30 -0.96 -4.20
N PRO A 33 8.50 -2.18 -3.63
CA PRO A 33 9.83 -2.68 -3.29
C PRO A 33 10.84 -2.75 -4.43
N ALA A 34 10.38 -3.04 -5.65
CA ALA A 34 11.21 -3.14 -6.86
C ALA A 34 11.04 -1.94 -7.81
N HIS A 35 10.62 -0.77 -7.30
CA HIS A 35 10.39 0.41 -8.15
C HIS A 35 11.69 0.88 -8.83
N PRO A 36 11.73 1.11 -10.16
CA PRO A 36 12.98 1.41 -10.87
C PRO A 36 13.74 2.66 -10.38
N ARG A 37 13.00 3.66 -9.89
CA ARG A 37 13.57 4.91 -9.36
C ARG A 37 13.96 4.83 -7.88
N ARG A 38 13.18 4.11 -7.08
CA ARG A 38 13.29 4.12 -5.61
C ARG A 38 13.08 2.73 -5.03
N ALA A 39 13.80 1.76 -5.58
CA ALA A 39 13.79 0.39 -5.08
C ALA A 39 14.28 0.37 -3.63
N TRP A 40 13.78 -0.60 -2.87
CA TRP A 40 14.28 -0.83 -1.53
C TRP A 40 15.72 -1.34 -1.60
N ALA A 41 16.50 -1.08 -0.56
CA ALA A 41 17.78 -1.76 -0.36
C ALA A 41 17.60 -3.29 -0.37
N SER A 42 18.69 -4.04 -0.55
CA SER A 42 18.66 -5.50 -0.59
C SER A 42 17.97 -6.09 0.65
N GLY A 43 17.14 -7.11 0.44
CA GLY A 43 16.40 -7.77 1.52
C GLY A 43 15.11 -7.05 1.91
N VAL A 44 14.53 -7.49 3.04
CA VAL A 44 13.35 -6.86 3.64
C VAL A 44 13.82 -5.84 4.68
N PRO A 45 13.28 -4.61 4.68
CA PRO A 45 13.58 -3.62 5.71
C PRO A 45 13.33 -4.15 7.14
N ALA A 46 14.29 -3.93 8.03
CA ALA A 46 14.17 -4.24 9.45
C ALA A 46 13.16 -3.31 10.16
N GLN A 47 12.76 -3.65 11.38
CA GLN A 47 11.92 -2.79 12.21
C GLN A 47 12.46 -1.34 12.25
N ASN A 48 11.58 -0.37 12.02
CA ASN A 48 11.85 1.06 12.01
C ASN A 48 12.78 1.56 10.88
N ALA A 49 13.16 0.71 9.93
CA ALA A 49 13.93 1.15 8.77
C ALA A 49 13.08 2.03 7.83
N THR A 50 13.71 3.01 7.20
CA THR A 50 13.06 3.87 6.20
C THR A 50 12.72 3.10 4.93
N ILE A 51 11.48 3.24 4.47
CA ILE A 51 10.96 2.72 3.21
C ILE A 51 10.78 3.89 2.23
N PRO A 52 11.43 3.85 1.05
CA PRO A 52 11.27 4.90 0.05
C PRO A 52 9.82 5.07 -0.41
N ASN A 53 9.32 6.30 -0.35
CA ASN A 53 8.10 6.77 -0.98
C ASN A 53 8.42 7.30 -2.39
N VAL A 54 7.98 6.59 -3.43
CA VAL A 54 8.17 7.02 -4.83
C VAL A 54 7.46 8.36 -5.10
N ALA A 55 6.36 8.66 -4.38
CA ALA A 55 5.65 9.93 -4.46
C ALA A 55 6.28 11.06 -3.60
N ARG A 56 7.50 10.86 -3.06
CA ARG A 56 8.17 11.81 -2.14
C ARG A 56 8.14 13.26 -2.63
N THR A 57 8.48 13.50 -3.89
CA THR A 57 8.55 14.86 -4.44
C THR A 57 7.18 15.52 -4.42
N GLN A 58 6.15 14.81 -4.87
CA GLN A 58 4.76 15.29 -4.90
C GLN A 58 4.22 15.49 -3.49
N ALA A 59 4.39 14.50 -2.61
CA ALA A 59 3.87 14.53 -1.25
C ALA A 59 4.53 15.63 -0.41
N SER A 60 5.86 15.75 -0.44
CA SER A 60 6.57 16.78 0.33
C SER A 60 6.23 18.20 -0.13
N ALA A 61 6.06 18.40 -1.44
CA ALA A 61 5.60 19.67 -2.00
C ALA A 61 4.16 19.99 -1.58
N LEU A 62 3.24 19.03 -1.67
CA LEU A 62 1.84 19.21 -1.27
C LEU A 62 1.69 19.53 0.22
N LEU A 63 2.48 18.86 1.06
CA LEU A 63 2.39 19.00 2.52
C LEU A 63 3.22 20.18 3.05
N GLY A 64 4.10 20.77 2.23
CA GLY A 64 5.01 21.84 2.67
C GLY A 64 6.03 21.37 3.72
N VAL A 65 6.49 20.12 3.64
CA VAL A 65 7.40 19.50 4.61
C VAL A 65 8.70 19.03 3.97
N ALA A 66 9.71 18.74 4.78
CA ALA A 66 10.96 18.16 4.30
C ALA A 66 10.72 16.80 3.60
N PRO A 67 11.42 16.47 2.51
CA PRO A 67 11.18 15.23 1.79
C PRO A 67 11.43 13.93 2.58
N SER A 68 12.22 13.98 3.67
CA SER A 68 12.39 12.84 4.59
C SER A 68 11.15 12.58 5.45
N ALA A 69 10.30 13.59 5.69
CA ALA A 69 9.12 13.49 6.55
C ALA A 69 7.96 12.70 5.90
N VAL A 70 8.06 12.39 4.60
CA VAL A 70 7.06 11.65 3.82
C VAL A 70 7.54 10.24 3.42
N GLU A 71 8.69 9.80 3.93
CA GLU A 71 9.17 8.43 3.74
C GLU A 71 8.46 7.49 4.71
N ALA A 72 8.03 6.32 4.23
CA ALA A 72 7.36 5.34 5.06
C ALA A 72 8.35 4.65 6.01
N ILE A 73 7.83 3.94 7.02
CA ILE A 73 8.65 3.21 7.98
C ILE A 73 8.24 1.74 8.02
N ALA A 74 9.21 0.84 7.97
CA ALA A 74 8.98 -0.59 8.09
C ALA A 74 8.56 -0.97 9.52
N LYS A 75 7.54 -1.80 9.62
CA LYS A 75 7.12 -2.47 10.85
C LYS A 75 7.35 -3.94 10.62
N ASN A 76 8.43 -4.49 11.12
CA ASN A 76 8.84 -5.87 10.88
C ASN A 76 9.32 -6.50 12.19
N THR A 77 8.39 -7.12 12.91
CA THR A 77 8.61 -7.76 14.21
C THR A 77 8.36 -9.26 14.19
N ILE A 78 8.00 -9.84 13.04
CA ILE A 78 7.83 -11.29 12.86
C ILE A 78 9.16 -11.98 13.16
N THR A 79 9.13 -13.04 13.98
CA THR A 79 10.27 -13.92 14.18
C THR A 79 10.05 -15.26 13.49
N ALA A 80 11.12 -16.06 13.39
CA ALA A 80 11.08 -17.37 12.76
C ALA A 80 10.02 -18.31 13.34
N THR A 81 9.59 -18.13 14.59
CA THR A 81 8.52 -18.94 15.22
C THR A 81 7.13 -18.55 14.71
N GLU A 82 6.89 -17.28 14.40
CA GLU A 82 5.58 -16.79 13.94
C GLU A 82 5.47 -16.70 12.43
N GLY A 83 6.58 -16.75 11.69
CA GLY A 83 6.55 -16.68 10.25
C GLY A 83 7.88 -16.29 9.61
N VAL A 84 7.79 -15.95 8.32
CA VAL A 84 8.93 -15.50 7.51
C VAL A 84 8.50 -14.28 6.70
N VAL A 85 9.39 -13.30 6.62
CA VAL A 85 9.26 -12.13 5.74
C VAL A 85 10.50 -12.05 4.86
N GLU A 86 10.31 -12.16 3.55
CA GLU A 86 11.42 -12.25 2.59
C GLU A 86 11.10 -11.54 1.28
N ARG A 87 12.11 -11.37 0.42
CA ARG A 87 11.93 -10.84 -0.93
C ARG A 87 11.61 -11.99 -1.90
N THR A 88 10.71 -11.75 -2.83
CA THR A 88 10.52 -12.64 -3.98
C THR A 88 11.68 -12.47 -4.98
N ALA A 89 11.80 -13.37 -5.96
CA ALA A 89 12.84 -13.33 -6.98
C ALA A 89 12.79 -12.06 -7.83
N LYS A 90 11.61 -11.46 -8.03
CA LYS A 90 11.40 -10.17 -8.70
C LYS A 90 11.26 -8.99 -7.73
N GLY A 91 11.56 -9.21 -6.47
CA GLY A 91 11.70 -8.17 -5.48
C GLY A 91 10.41 -7.68 -4.84
N GLY A 92 9.27 -8.35 -5.01
CA GLY A 92 8.12 -8.21 -4.10
C GLY A 92 8.47 -8.67 -2.68
N VAL A 93 7.52 -8.58 -1.75
CA VAL A 93 7.69 -9.06 -0.37
C VAL A 93 6.76 -10.23 -0.15
N ASN A 94 7.30 -11.43 0.13
CA ASN A 94 6.55 -12.59 0.59
C ASN A 94 6.46 -12.55 2.12
N THR A 95 5.25 -12.59 2.65
CA THR A 95 5.02 -12.76 4.09
C THR A 95 4.21 -14.02 4.35
N VAL A 96 4.84 -14.97 5.03
CA VAL A 96 4.22 -16.20 5.50
C VAL A 96 4.03 -16.09 6.99
N VAL A 97 2.79 -16.22 7.45
CA VAL A 97 2.43 -16.10 8.87
C VAL A 97 1.83 -17.41 9.35
N SER A 98 2.22 -17.80 10.55
CA SER A 98 1.63 -18.93 11.26
C SER A 98 0.24 -18.57 11.81
N GLN A 99 -0.68 -19.52 11.69
CA GLN A 99 -2.03 -19.44 12.26
C GLN A 99 -2.20 -20.39 13.44
N THR A 100 -1.09 -20.87 14.00
CA THR A 100 -1.04 -21.74 15.17
C THR A 100 0.00 -21.28 16.19
N ALA A 101 1.03 -20.57 15.73
CA ALA A 101 1.99 -19.86 16.57
C ALA A 101 1.85 -18.36 16.30
N GLY A 102 1.62 -17.56 17.34
CA GLY A 102 1.50 -16.12 17.18
C GLY A 102 1.39 -15.42 18.51
N THR A 103 2.18 -14.35 18.67
CA THR A 103 2.12 -13.42 19.80
C THR A 103 1.86 -12.02 19.28
N PHE A 104 1.23 -11.18 20.08
CA PHE A 104 1.17 -9.74 19.82
C PHE A 104 2.41 -9.06 20.40
N PRO A 105 2.99 -8.03 19.74
CA PRO A 105 2.68 -7.50 18.41
C PRO A 105 3.67 -7.99 17.33
N ARG A 106 3.43 -9.17 16.74
CA ARG A 106 4.28 -9.76 15.67
C ARG A 106 3.70 -9.50 14.29
N GLN A 107 4.28 -8.57 13.53
CA GLN A 107 3.74 -8.16 12.24
C GLN A 107 4.81 -7.77 11.22
N PHE A 108 4.43 -7.87 9.95
CA PHE A 108 4.97 -7.07 8.87
C PHE A 108 3.95 -6.02 8.44
N GLY A 109 4.41 -4.79 8.24
CA GLY A 109 3.58 -3.65 7.88
C GLY A 109 4.42 -2.48 7.39
N ILE A 110 3.74 -1.54 6.74
CA ILE A 110 4.34 -0.30 6.26
C ILE A 110 3.62 0.83 6.96
N ALA A 111 4.31 1.50 7.87
CA ALA A 111 3.75 2.64 8.56
C ALA A 111 3.71 3.85 7.64
N ILE A 112 2.55 4.50 7.61
CA ILE A 112 2.33 5.71 6.84
C ILE A 112 2.96 6.88 7.62
N PRO A 113 3.74 7.75 6.94
CA PRO A 113 4.39 8.88 7.58
C PRO A 113 3.39 9.73 8.36
N GLU A 114 3.77 10.18 9.56
CA GLU A 114 2.92 11.02 10.40
C GLU A 114 2.43 12.27 9.67
N SER A 115 3.30 12.91 8.88
CA SER A 115 2.95 14.07 8.06
C SER A 115 1.77 13.79 7.10
N ILE A 116 1.77 12.62 6.44
CA ILE A 116 0.69 12.20 5.54
C ILE A 116 -0.58 11.88 6.32
N ARG A 117 -0.47 11.23 7.48
CA ARG A 117 -1.63 10.95 8.34
C ARG A 117 -2.25 12.26 8.84
N THR A 118 -1.45 13.21 9.31
CA THR A 118 -1.90 14.54 9.73
C THR A 118 -2.55 15.29 8.56
N TYR A 119 -1.98 15.21 7.36
CA TYR A 119 -2.59 15.80 6.17
C TYR A 119 -4.00 15.23 5.90
N ILE A 120 -4.16 13.91 5.88
CA ILE A 120 -5.45 13.25 5.68
C ILE A 120 -6.43 13.60 6.82
N ALA A 121 -5.94 13.69 8.06
CA ALA A 121 -6.73 14.07 9.22
C ALA A 121 -7.31 15.49 9.08
N THR A 122 -6.50 16.45 8.62
CA THR A 122 -6.89 17.84 8.41
C THR A 122 -7.79 18.00 7.19
N ASN A 123 -7.53 17.26 6.11
CA ASN A 123 -8.26 17.35 4.85
C ASN A 123 -9.44 16.36 4.79
N LYS A 124 -10.20 16.26 5.87
CA LYS A 124 -11.25 15.27 6.07
C LYS A 124 -12.45 15.35 5.12
N ALA A 125 -12.57 16.44 4.36
CA ALA A 125 -13.59 16.61 3.32
C ALA A 125 -13.08 16.16 1.93
N ASN A 126 -11.79 15.86 1.78
CA ASN A 126 -11.22 15.45 0.51
C ASN A 126 -11.59 14.01 0.17
N ARG A 127 -11.35 13.67 -1.09
CA ARG A 127 -11.64 12.35 -1.66
C ARG A 127 -10.33 11.58 -1.76
N PHE A 128 -10.28 10.36 -1.22
CA PHE A 128 -9.04 9.60 -1.16
C PHE A 128 -9.16 8.28 -1.91
N TYR A 129 -8.18 8.03 -2.78
CA TYR A 129 -7.97 6.78 -3.50
C TYR A 129 -6.90 5.95 -2.82
N MET A 130 -7.09 4.63 -2.82
CA MET A 130 -6.05 3.67 -2.48
C MET A 130 -6.10 2.47 -3.42
N SER A 131 -4.92 1.93 -3.73
CA SER A 131 -4.80 0.64 -4.41
C SER A 131 -3.71 -0.24 -3.82
N LEU A 132 -3.85 -1.54 -4.06
CA LEU A 132 -2.93 -2.57 -3.64
C LEU A 132 -2.70 -3.56 -4.78
N TRP A 133 -1.44 -3.88 -5.03
CA TRP A 133 -1.01 -4.96 -5.90
C TRP A 133 -0.42 -6.06 -5.02
N PHE A 134 -1.04 -7.23 -5.05
CA PHE A 134 -0.70 -8.30 -4.11
C PHE A 134 -1.05 -9.68 -4.66
N ARG A 135 -0.57 -10.73 -3.99
CA ARG A 135 -0.90 -12.13 -4.28
C ARG A 135 -1.19 -12.85 -2.96
N PRO A 136 -2.45 -13.16 -2.63
CA PRO A 136 -2.74 -13.94 -1.43
C PRO A 136 -2.22 -15.37 -1.59
N THR A 137 -1.63 -15.93 -0.53
CA THR A 137 -1.14 -17.32 -0.47
C THR A 137 -1.81 -18.13 0.63
N LYS A 138 -2.39 -17.48 1.64
CA LYS A 138 -3.22 -18.11 2.67
C LYS A 138 -4.31 -17.15 3.12
N ASN A 139 -5.53 -17.65 3.24
CA ASN A 139 -6.64 -16.87 3.79
C ASN A 139 -6.43 -16.59 5.30
N PRO A 140 -7.06 -15.55 5.85
CA PRO A 140 -7.18 -15.38 7.29
C PRO A 140 -7.83 -16.62 7.94
N ALA A 141 -7.67 -16.78 9.26
CA ALA A 141 -8.34 -17.86 9.97
C ALA A 141 -9.87 -17.75 9.82
N THR A 142 -10.56 -18.90 9.81
CA THR A 142 -12.02 -18.97 9.67
C THR A 142 -12.74 -18.04 10.66
N GLY A 143 -13.77 -17.34 10.18
CA GLY A 143 -14.50 -16.35 10.99
C GLY A 143 -13.76 -15.02 11.20
N THR A 144 -12.55 -14.85 10.65
CA THR A 144 -11.81 -13.59 10.72
C THR A 144 -11.97 -12.76 9.45
N THR A 145 -12.21 -11.47 9.65
CA THR A 145 -11.98 -10.42 8.64
C THR A 145 -10.62 -9.79 8.89
N TRP A 146 -9.73 -9.89 7.92
CA TRP A 146 -8.41 -9.27 7.96
C TRP A 146 -8.35 -7.98 7.17
N ARG A 147 -7.59 -7.02 7.70
CA ARG A 147 -7.47 -5.68 7.15
C ARG A 147 -6.09 -5.49 6.52
N TYR A 148 -5.99 -5.57 5.18
CA TYR A 148 -4.69 -5.43 4.50
C TYR A 148 -4.19 -4.00 4.47
N ALA A 149 -5.03 -3.06 4.02
CA ALA A 149 -4.68 -1.65 3.92
C ALA A 149 -5.94 -0.81 4.16
N PHE A 150 -5.86 0.19 5.02
CA PHE A 150 -7.00 1.04 5.39
C PHE A 150 -6.52 2.47 5.48
N ILE A 151 -7.38 3.45 5.17
CA ILE A 151 -7.18 4.89 5.44
C ILE A 151 -7.84 5.33 6.75
N ILE A 152 -8.93 4.68 7.15
CA ILE A 152 -9.50 4.69 8.50
C ILE A 152 -10.31 3.41 8.70
N PRO A 153 -10.04 2.61 9.74
CA PRO A 153 -10.97 1.60 10.23
C PRO A 153 -11.58 2.09 11.53
N THR A 154 -12.75 2.72 11.50
CA THR A 154 -13.50 2.91 12.76
C THR A 154 -14.30 1.65 13.06
N SER A 155 -14.06 1.05 14.22
CA SER A 155 -14.69 -0.17 14.71
C SER A 155 -16.14 0.00 15.19
N SER A 156 -16.74 1.20 15.13
CA SER A 156 -18.07 1.42 15.74
C SER A 156 -19.01 2.38 15.02
N ALA A 157 -18.66 2.92 13.85
CA ALA A 157 -19.57 3.76 13.09
C ALA A 157 -19.42 3.53 11.59
N THR A 158 -20.49 3.06 10.96
CA THR A 158 -20.66 2.97 9.49
C THR A 158 -20.46 4.32 8.78
N THR A 159 -20.41 5.42 9.53
CA THR A 159 -20.19 6.79 9.04
C THR A 159 -18.72 7.24 8.97
N ALA A 160 -17.73 6.42 9.38
CA ALA A 160 -16.35 6.90 9.55
C ALA A 160 -15.23 6.12 8.81
N SER A 161 -15.53 5.01 8.11
CA SER A 161 -14.51 4.31 7.28
C SER A 161 -14.40 4.94 5.89
N ILE A 162 -13.24 5.45 5.48
CA ILE A 162 -13.09 6.08 4.14
C ILE A 162 -12.79 5.02 3.11
N THR A 163 -11.62 4.41 3.15
CA THR A 163 -11.10 3.60 2.05
C THR A 163 -10.28 2.46 2.64
N GLY A 164 -10.58 1.21 2.31
CA GLY A 164 -9.90 0.04 2.86
C GLY A 164 -10.04 -1.18 1.97
N ILE A 165 -9.09 -2.10 2.11
CA ILE A 165 -9.01 -3.38 1.40
C ILE A 165 -8.86 -4.46 2.46
N ALA A 166 -9.81 -5.38 2.48
CA ALA A 166 -9.88 -6.45 3.46
C ALA A 166 -10.30 -7.78 2.81
N HIS A 167 -10.15 -8.84 3.59
CA HIS A 167 -10.30 -10.22 3.16
C HIS A 167 -10.82 -11.05 4.33
N ASP A 168 -11.79 -11.93 4.10
CA ASP A 168 -12.26 -12.86 5.11
C ASP A 168 -11.63 -14.27 5.00
N GLY A 169 -11.82 -15.07 6.04
CA GLY A 169 -11.38 -16.47 6.06
C GLY A 169 -12.02 -17.36 4.99
N ALA A 170 -13.11 -16.92 4.34
CA ALA A 170 -13.75 -17.64 3.24
C ALA A 170 -13.09 -17.37 1.87
N GLY A 171 -12.11 -16.46 1.78
CA GLY A 171 -11.50 -16.12 0.49
C GLY A 171 -12.08 -14.86 -0.17
N THR A 172 -13.06 -14.22 0.47
CA THR A 172 -13.78 -13.08 -0.09
C THR A 172 -13.03 -11.80 0.21
N PHE A 173 -12.69 -11.07 -0.85
CA PHE A 173 -12.08 -9.76 -0.76
C PHE A 173 -13.16 -8.69 -0.84
N PHE A 174 -13.02 -7.66 -0.03
CA PHE A 174 -13.94 -6.54 -0.01
C PHE A 174 -13.18 -5.24 0.15
N SER A 175 -13.85 -4.18 -0.24
CA SER A 175 -13.37 -2.82 -0.06
C SER A 175 -14.31 -2.08 0.87
N THR A 176 -13.75 -1.27 1.76
CA THR A 176 -14.49 -0.24 2.46
C THR A 176 -14.25 1.09 1.75
N PRO A 177 -15.27 1.94 1.59
CA PRO A 177 -16.63 1.71 2.04
C PRO A 177 -17.31 0.66 1.15
N THR A 178 -18.28 -0.06 1.71
CA THR A 178 -18.98 -1.12 0.98
C THR A 178 -19.85 -0.53 -0.13
N ALA A 179 -20.38 -1.37 -1.03
CA ALA A 179 -21.17 -0.90 -2.17
C ALA A 179 -22.42 -0.08 -1.78
N SER A 180 -22.98 -0.32 -0.59
CA SER A 180 -24.16 0.36 -0.07
C SER A 180 -23.88 1.70 0.62
N ASP A 181 -22.61 2.10 0.76
CA ASP A 181 -22.24 3.33 1.45
C ASP A 181 -22.21 4.50 0.45
N ALA A 182 -22.99 5.55 0.75
CA ALA A 182 -23.10 6.76 -0.08
C ALA A 182 -21.76 7.51 -0.27
N ARG A 183 -20.74 7.23 0.56
CA ARG A 183 -19.41 7.83 0.43
C ARG A 183 -18.53 7.13 -0.59
N ARG A 184 -18.87 5.91 -1.01
CA ARG A 184 -18.08 5.14 -1.98
C ARG A 184 -18.09 5.84 -3.33
N LEU A 185 -16.91 6.21 -3.81
CA LEU A 185 -16.70 6.76 -5.15
C LEU A 185 -16.47 5.65 -6.18
N GLY A 186 -15.94 4.52 -5.73
CA GLY A 186 -15.77 3.33 -6.55
C GLY A 186 -14.91 2.30 -5.84
N ALA A 187 -15.03 1.05 -6.25
CA ALA A 187 -14.04 0.02 -5.95
C ALA A 187 -13.99 -1.00 -7.07
N THR A 188 -12.84 -1.61 -7.25
CA THR A 188 -12.60 -2.61 -8.28
C THR A 188 -11.61 -3.64 -7.76
N GLU A 189 -11.83 -4.88 -8.17
CA GLU A 189 -10.85 -5.94 -8.07
C GLU A 189 -10.65 -6.53 -9.48
N VAL A 190 -9.40 -6.65 -9.91
CA VAL A 190 -9.00 -7.34 -11.12
C VAL A 190 -8.05 -8.47 -10.75
N ARG A 191 -8.25 -9.64 -11.36
CA ARG A 191 -7.48 -10.86 -11.09
C ARG A 191 -6.91 -11.40 -12.40
N VAL A 192 -5.63 -11.74 -12.39
CA VAL A 192 -4.95 -12.47 -13.47
C VAL A 192 -4.17 -13.60 -12.81
N GLY A 193 -4.66 -14.83 -12.97
CA GLY A 193 -4.22 -15.97 -12.18
C GLY A 193 -4.40 -15.70 -10.68
N VAL A 194 -3.30 -15.78 -9.94
CA VAL A 194 -3.26 -15.56 -8.48
C VAL A 194 -2.92 -14.12 -8.07
N ASN A 195 -2.44 -13.31 -9.02
CA ASN A 195 -2.10 -11.91 -8.76
C ASN A 195 -3.37 -11.06 -8.78
N ARG A 196 -3.40 -10.06 -7.91
CA ARG A 196 -4.55 -9.20 -7.69
C ARG A 196 -4.17 -7.74 -7.76
N PHE A 197 -5.05 -6.98 -8.40
CA PHE A 197 -5.13 -5.54 -8.31
C PHE A 197 -6.44 -5.20 -7.62
N GLN A 198 -6.38 -4.44 -6.54
CA GLN A 198 -7.57 -3.93 -5.88
C GLN A 198 -7.43 -2.44 -5.65
N ALA A 199 -8.50 -1.69 -5.95
CA ALA A 199 -8.55 -0.25 -5.80
C ALA A 199 -9.88 0.18 -5.23
N VAL A 200 -9.88 1.23 -4.42
CA VAL A 200 -11.07 1.82 -3.83
C VAL A 200 -10.86 3.31 -3.61
N ALA A 201 -11.94 4.08 -3.74
CA ALA A 201 -11.95 5.48 -3.35
C ALA A 201 -13.25 5.84 -2.65
N ALA A 202 -13.17 6.85 -1.80
CA ALA A 202 -14.32 7.39 -1.11
C ALA A 202 -14.19 8.88 -0.81
N ASN A 203 -15.35 9.49 -0.60
CA ASN A 203 -15.46 10.81 0.00
C ASN A 203 -15.03 10.74 1.46
N GLY A 204 -14.27 11.74 1.90
CA GLY A 204 -13.99 11.94 3.31
C GLY A 204 -15.26 12.25 4.11
N ALA A 205 -15.21 12.02 5.41
CA ALA A 205 -16.36 12.20 6.31
C ALA A 205 -15.96 13.07 7.50
N PRO A 206 -16.46 14.31 7.61
CA PRO A 206 -16.16 15.18 8.74
C PRO A 206 -16.95 14.76 9.99
N SER A 207 -16.63 13.60 10.59
CA SER A 207 -17.17 13.22 11.90
C SER A 207 -16.24 13.68 13.03
N SER A 208 -16.79 13.82 14.25
CA SER A 208 -16.04 14.25 15.44
C SER A 208 -14.92 13.28 15.85
N GLY A 209 -14.96 12.01 15.41
CA GLY A 209 -13.94 10.99 15.69
C GLY A 209 -12.83 10.86 14.64
N TRP A 210 -12.89 11.63 13.54
CA TRP A 210 -12.00 11.47 12.39
C TRP A 210 -10.51 11.58 12.74
N THR A 211 -10.11 12.70 13.35
CA THR A 211 -8.70 13.00 13.61
C THR A 211 -8.05 11.96 14.53
N ALA A 212 -8.77 11.50 15.55
CA ALA A 212 -8.30 10.45 16.45
C ALA A 212 -8.16 9.09 15.74
N ALA A 213 -9.06 8.78 14.81
CA ALA A 213 -9.04 7.52 14.06
C ALA A 213 -7.89 7.47 13.03
N VAL A 214 -7.64 8.57 12.30
CA VAL A 214 -6.53 8.68 11.33
C VAL A 214 -5.16 8.60 12.01
N THR A 215 -5.04 9.09 13.25
CA THR A 215 -3.76 9.14 13.95
C THR A 215 -3.41 7.84 14.69
N SER A 216 -4.40 7.05 15.13
CA SER A 216 -4.16 5.83 15.92
C SER A 216 -4.42 4.51 15.15
N ALA A 217 -5.51 4.44 14.37
CA ALA A 217 -5.95 3.21 13.73
C ALA A 217 -5.40 3.02 12.30
N PHE A 218 -4.97 4.12 11.67
CA PHE A 218 -4.40 4.21 10.32
C PHE A 218 -2.86 4.32 10.33
N GLU A 219 -2.19 3.86 11.38
CA GLU A 219 -0.73 3.93 11.41
C GLU A 219 -0.08 3.15 10.26
N GLN A 220 -0.70 2.07 9.76
CA GLN A 220 -0.04 1.11 8.88
C GLN A 220 -0.93 0.61 7.74
N ILE A 221 -0.29 0.26 6.64
CA ILE A 221 -0.84 -0.44 5.46
C ILE A 221 -0.01 -1.68 5.18
N VAL A 222 -0.55 -2.60 4.39
CA VAL A 222 0.09 -3.87 4.03
C VAL A 222 0.35 -4.70 5.29
N GLN A 223 -0.69 -4.92 6.09
CA GLN A 223 -0.57 -5.60 7.39
C GLN A 223 -0.62 -7.13 7.23
N TYR A 224 0.41 -7.80 7.73
CA TYR A 224 0.49 -9.23 7.96
C TYR A 224 0.98 -9.47 9.40
N GLY A 225 0.52 -10.53 10.06
CA GLY A 225 0.74 -10.76 11.49
C GLY A 225 -0.10 -9.85 12.41
N ALA A 226 -0.03 -10.12 13.71
CA ALA A 226 -0.86 -9.48 14.73
C ALA A 226 -0.36 -8.05 15.05
N ARG A 227 -1.11 -7.03 14.62
CA ARG A 227 -0.89 -5.63 14.99
C ARG A 227 -1.61 -5.28 16.27
N LEU A 228 -2.75 -5.90 16.53
CA LEU A 228 -3.61 -5.67 17.69
C LEU A 228 -3.79 -6.95 18.49
N SER A 229 -4.02 -6.82 19.79
CA SER A 229 -4.43 -7.95 20.61
C SER A 229 -5.74 -8.54 20.07
N GLY A 230 -5.81 -9.85 20.00
CA GLY A 230 -6.92 -10.60 19.39
C GLY A 230 -6.73 -10.89 17.90
N GLU A 231 -5.66 -10.41 17.26
CA GLU A 231 -5.29 -10.76 15.87
C GLU A 231 -4.29 -11.93 15.79
N GLU A 232 -3.78 -12.41 16.93
CA GLU A 232 -2.83 -13.52 17.00
C GLU A 232 -3.37 -14.73 16.26
N GLN A 233 -2.54 -15.35 15.43
CA GLN A 233 -2.86 -16.59 14.70
C GLN A 233 -4.00 -16.47 13.68
N LYS A 234 -4.48 -15.26 13.38
CA LYS A 234 -5.59 -15.06 12.43
C LYS A 234 -5.17 -14.46 11.09
N SER A 235 -3.94 -13.98 11.01
CA SER A 235 -3.46 -13.24 9.86
C SER A 235 -3.33 -14.10 8.60
N PRO A 236 -3.65 -13.57 7.41
CA PRO A 236 -3.36 -14.24 6.16
C PRO A 236 -1.85 -14.30 5.87
N SER A 237 -1.51 -14.97 4.77
CA SER A 237 -0.18 -14.91 4.14
C SER A 237 -0.34 -14.42 2.71
N GLY A 238 0.66 -13.72 2.20
CA GLY A 238 0.59 -13.17 0.86
C GLY A 238 1.84 -12.41 0.46
N TRP A 239 1.85 -12.02 -0.82
CA TRP A 239 2.91 -11.21 -1.39
C TRP A 239 2.42 -9.79 -1.63
N PHE A 240 3.28 -8.83 -1.33
CA PHE A 240 3.05 -7.42 -1.57
C PHE A 240 3.98 -6.90 -2.67
N TYR A 241 3.42 -6.11 -3.60
CA TYR A 241 4.17 -5.51 -4.69
C TYR A 241 4.07 -3.99 -4.74
N ARG A 242 2.88 -3.42 -4.53
CA ARG A 242 2.68 -1.97 -4.58
C ARG A 242 1.49 -1.55 -3.75
N VAL A 243 1.61 -0.42 -3.06
CA VAL A 243 0.47 0.32 -2.50
C VAL A 243 0.58 1.78 -2.91
N TYR A 244 -0.56 2.37 -3.29
CA TYR A 244 -0.65 3.76 -3.71
C TYR A 244 -1.80 4.48 -2.99
N ILE A 245 -1.57 5.73 -2.58
CA ILE A 245 -2.55 6.62 -1.97
C ILE A 245 -2.50 7.98 -2.68
N GLU A 246 -3.66 8.48 -3.10
CA GLU A 246 -3.83 9.76 -3.79
C GLU A 246 -5.01 10.56 -3.20
N ASP A 247 -4.81 11.87 -3.06
CA ASP A 247 -5.89 12.82 -2.86
C ASP A 247 -6.50 13.20 -4.23
N LEU A 248 -7.72 12.71 -4.47
CA LEU A 248 -8.49 12.95 -5.69
C LEU A 248 -9.06 14.36 -5.77
N THR A 249 -9.18 15.06 -4.64
CA THR A 249 -9.60 16.47 -4.63
C THR A 249 -8.47 17.34 -5.15
N VAL A 250 -7.23 17.10 -4.71
CA VAL A 250 -6.05 17.87 -5.15
C VAL A 250 -5.65 17.52 -6.59
N SER A 251 -5.63 16.24 -6.95
CA SER A 251 -5.25 15.82 -8.30
C SER A 251 -6.28 16.17 -9.38
N GLY A 252 -7.53 16.47 -8.98
CA GLY A 252 -8.65 16.68 -9.88
C GLY A 252 -9.12 15.43 -10.62
N ARG A 253 -8.54 14.26 -10.34
CA ARG A 253 -8.89 13.00 -11.02
C ARG A 253 -10.12 12.33 -10.40
N SER A 254 -10.89 11.63 -11.22
CA SER A 254 -11.92 10.70 -10.76
C SER A 254 -11.32 9.36 -10.34
N PHE A 255 -12.10 8.56 -9.60
CA PHE A 255 -11.75 7.17 -9.28
C PHE A 255 -11.38 6.38 -10.55
N ASP A 256 -12.22 6.42 -11.58
CA ASP A 256 -11.97 5.65 -12.81
C ASP A 256 -10.71 6.08 -13.55
N GLN A 257 -10.38 7.37 -13.56
CA GLN A 257 -9.16 7.86 -14.19
C GLN A 257 -7.91 7.31 -13.50
N VAL A 258 -7.86 7.33 -12.17
CA VAL A 258 -6.72 6.77 -11.41
C VAL A 258 -6.69 5.25 -11.54
N ARG A 259 -7.83 4.59 -11.32
CA ARG A 259 -7.96 3.14 -11.41
C ARG A 259 -7.47 2.61 -12.75
N GLN A 260 -7.91 3.19 -13.88
CA GLN A 260 -7.54 2.70 -15.21
C GLN A 260 -6.04 2.83 -15.45
N ARG A 261 -5.42 3.94 -15.03
CA ARG A 261 -3.96 4.14 -15.15
C ARG A 261 -3.19 3.11 -14.31
N ASP A 262 -3.62 2.92 -13.07
CA ASP A 262 -2.99 1.99 -12.14
C ASP A 262 -3.15 0.53 -12.59
N GLN A 263 -4.34 0.16 -13.06
CA GLN A 263 -4.61 -1.15 -13.63
C GLN A 263 -3.78 -1.40 -14.89
N ALA A 264 -3.57 -0.39 -15.74
CA ALA A 264 -2.70 -0.51 -16.91
C ALA A 264 -1.23 -0.75 -16.49
N LEU A 265 -0.74 -0.06 -15.47
CA LEU A 265 0.59 -0.27 -14.91
C LEU A 265 0.72 -1.66 -14.28
N TRP A 266 -0.30 -2.11 -13.56
CA TRP A 266 -0.35 -3.46 -12.99
C TRP A 266 -0.32 -4.51 -14.11
N THR A 267 -1.13 -4.32 -15.15
CA THR A 267 -1.19 -5.24 -16.30
C THR A 267 0.16 -5.32 -17.00
N GLY A 268 0.83 -4.17 -17.22
CA GLY A 268 2.18 -4.15 -17.79
C GLY A 268 3.23 -4.76 -16.86
N ALA A 269 3.08 -4.65 -15.54
CA ALA A 269 4.03 -5.20 -14.58
C ALA A 269 3.94 -6.73 -14.46
N PHE A 270 2.75 -7.32 -14.64
CA PHE A 270 2.52 -8.77 -14.53
C PHE A 270 2.36 -9.49 -15.88
N GLY A 271 2.18 -8.75 -16.98
CA GLY A 271 2.12 -9.29 -18.33
C GLY A 271 3.49 -9.69 -18.88
N THR A 272 3.51 -10.18 -20.13
CA THR A 272 4.75 -10.67 -20.76
C THR A 272 5.83 -9.60 -20.88
N GLY A 273 7.05 -9.92 -20.46
CA GLY A 273 8.17 -9.00 -20.32
C GLY A 273 8.07 -8.06 -19.11
N GLY A 274 7.05 -8.21 -18.27
CA GLY A 274 6.77 -7.37 -17.13
C GLY A 274 7.73 -7.61 -15.95
N ARG A 275 7.83 -6.60 -15.08
CA ARG A 275 8.72 -6.61 -13.89
C ARG A 275 8.49 -7.81 -12.97
N TYR A 276 7.24 -8.21 -12.78
CA TYR A 276 6.80 -9.29 -11.91
C TYR A 276 6.29 -10.51 -12.69
N GLU A 277 6.55 -10.58 -13.99
CA GLU A 277 6.23 -11.78 -14.77
C GLU A 277 7.00 -12.98 -14.22
N GLY A 278 6.28 -14.08 -13.97
CA GLY A 278 6.87 -15.33 -13.50
C GLY A 278 7.50 -15.24 -12.10
N ASP A 279 7.11 -14.25 -11.29
CA ASP A 279 7.70 -14.09 -9.95
C ASP A 279 7.46 -15.31 -9.06
N SER A 280 8.46 -15.62 -8.24
CA SER A 280 8.51 -16.74 -7.33
C SER A 280 9.07 -16.30 -5.98
N ALA A 281 8.57 -16.88 -4.90
CA ALA A 281 9.21 -16.77 -3.59
C ALA A 281 10.15 -17.97 -3.40
N PRO A 282 11.21 -17.84 -2.59
CA PRO A 282 11.87 -19.00 -2.01
C PRO A 282 10.82 -19.96 -1.43
N THR A 283 11.05 -21.27 -1.52
CA THR A 283 10.20 -22.22 -0.80
C THR A 283 10.28 -21.87 0.68
N PRO A 284 9.16 -21.54 1.35
CA PRO A 284 9.20 -21.13 2.73
C PRO A 284 9.75 -22.28 3.57
N SER A 285 10.83 -22.04 4.32
CA SER A 285 11.28 -22.94 5.37
C SER A 285 10.41 -22.68 6.61
N VAL A 286 9.16 -23.17 6.60
CA VAL A 286 8.30 -23.25 7.80
C VAL A 286 7.61 -24.60 7.85
#